data_AF-A0A5S9R467-F1
#
_entry.id   AF-A0A5S9R467-F1
#
_cell.length_a   1.000
_cell.length_b   1.000
_cell.length_c   1.000
_cell.angle_alpha   90.00
_cell.angle_beta   90.00
_cell.angle_gamma   90.00
#
_symmetry.space_group_name_H-M   'P 1'
#
loop_
_entity.id
_entity.type
_entity.pdbx_description
1 polymer ?
#
loop_
_entity_poly.entity_id
_entity_poly.type
_entity_poly.pdbx_seq_one_letter_code
_entity_poly.pdbx_strand_id
1 'polypeptide(L)'
;MHEIGHVTGLLDALNAKSDKTHKHALNDLSDVDAPDPANYHVMVRIGDKWVSAALLLGHISGWEDTVDAKIDGKIAALAGGAPATLDTFAEIAAALGEDLNFATTISTALGNRLRFDDVQTRTAAERTQAQTNLGGTEVGRAVFGSADKAAARNAIGAVPASHPHPISEVTGLQGALDGKSNNGHGHVIGEISGLQAALNGKLSTAGFDWISTVGIASDNPNAPYVRRTSTGELVMLQTNLGYTPVTTYGANRAYFGWNGAKVVAQIDSTYMGAIAFEDWVNANFATLTNVNNGWVSQQTADAVGSYRYSTTAGPSITFGGGIAGSSLNGAPPGTWRCMSHPSANGSTAGIFVRVA
;
A
#
# COMPACT_ATOMS: atom_id res chain seq x y z
N MET A 1 -148.36 -86.50 -60.86
CA MET A 1 -147.07 -85.91 -60.46
C MET A 1 -146.98 -86.12 -58.94
N HIS A 2 -146.09 -86.96 -58.44
CA HIS A 2 -145.91 -87.11 -56.99
C HIS A 2 -144.91 -86.06 -56.52
N GLU A 3 -145.34 -85.17 -55.65
CA GLU A 3 -144.45 -84.19 -55.01
C GLU A 3 -143.46 -84.90 -54.08
N ILE A 4 -142.24 -84.38 -54.05
CA ILE A 4 -141.04 -85.02 -53.47
C ILE A 4 -141.19 -85.31 -51.96
N GLY A 5 -142.18 -84.72 -51.30
CA GLY A 5 -142.51 -84.94 -49.89
C GLY A 5 -143.21 -86.26 -49.58
N HIS A 6 -143.72 -86.99 -50.57
CA HIS A 6 -144.40 -88.28 -50.34
C HIS A 6 -143.46 -89.48 -50.16
N VAL A 7 -142.15 -89.31 -50.40
CA VAL A 7 -141.14 -90.34 -50.14
C VAL A 7 -140.42 -90.00 -48.83
N THR A 8 -140.91 -90.55 -47.73
CA THR A 8 -140.37 -90.34 -46.39
C THR A 8 -138.86 -90.64 -46.37
N GLY A 9 -138.05 -89.64 -45.98
CA GLY A 9 -136.58 -89.76 -45.87
C GLY A 9 -135.76 -89.35 -47.12
N LEU A 10 -136.39 -89.07 -48.27
CA LEU A 10 -135.65 -88.67 -49.47
C LEU A 10 -134.97 -87.29 -49.32
N LEU A 11 -135.64 -86.34 -48.64
CA LEU A 11 -135.08 -85.02 -48.33
C LEU A 11 -133.83 -85.13 -47.44
N ASP A 12 -133.85 -86.05 -46.47
CA ASP A 12 -132.72 -86.29 -45.57
C ASP A 12 -131.56 -86.95 -46.32
N ALA A 13 -131.84 -87.91 -47.21
CA ALA A 13 -130.83 -88.56 -48.04
C ALA A 13 -130.16 -87.59 -49.04
N LEU A 14 -130.92 -86.67 -49.64
CA LEU A 14 -130.35 -85.62 -50.50
C LEU A 14 -129.54 -84.60 -49.70
N ASN A 15 -130.02 -84.18 -48.53
CA ASN A 15 -129.28 -83.27 -47.67
C ASN A 15 -127.98 -83.89 -47.15
N ALA A 16 -127.92 -85.21 -46.94
CA ALA A 16 -126.71 -85.94 -46.57
C ALA A 16 -125.69 -86.09 -47.73
N LYS A 17 -126.12 -85.94 -48.99
CA LYS A 17 -125.23 -85.93 -50.17
C LYS A 17 -124.60 -84.56 -50.44
N SER A 18 -125.13 -83.49 -49.84
CA SER A 18 -124.58 -82.14 -49.91
C SER A 18 -123.56 -81.96 -48.78
N ASP A 19 -122.30 -82.36 -49.02
CA ASP A 19 -121.22 -82.03 -48.11
C ASP A 19 -120.96 -80.51 -48.14
N LYS A 20 -121.53 -79.79 -47.18
CA LYS A 20 -121.35 -78.34 -47.01
C LYS A 20 -119.98 -77.95 -46.45
N THR A 21 -119.14 -78.94 -46.11
CA THR A 21 -117.78 -78.71 -45.59
C THR A 21 -116.71 -78.83 -46.66
N HIS A 22 -117.06 -79.35 -47.84
CA HIS A 22 -116.16 -79.36 -48.99
C HIS A 22 -115.91 -77.94 -49.50
N LYS A 23 -114.71 -77.43 -49.25
CA LYS A 23 -114.18 -76.22 -49.91
C LYS A 23 -113.46 -76.68 -51.18
N HIS A 24 -114.02 -76.35 -52.34
CA HIS A 24 -113.29 -76.50 -53.60
C HIS A 24 -112.02 -75.63 -53.53
N ALA A 25 -110.83 -76.23 -53.64
CA ALA A 25 -109.65 -75.41 -53.88
C ALA A 25 -109.78 -74.80 -55.27
N LEU A 26 -109.31 -73.56 -55.46
CA LEU A 26 -109.39 -72.90 -56.76
C LEU A 26 -108.71 -73.70 -57.90
N ASN A 27 -107.76 -74.57 -57.54
CA ASN A 27 -107.08 -75.48 -58.46
C ASN A 27 -107.97 -76.62 -58.99
N ASP A 28 -109.12 -76.87 -58.36
CA ASP A 28 -110.04 -77.96 -58.70
C ASP A 28 -111.24 -77.48 -59.54
N LEU A 29 -111.28 -76.19 -59.90
CA LEU A 29 -112.33 -75.58 -60.70
C LEU A 29 -111.93 -75.58 -62.18
N SER A 30 -112.26 -76.63 -62.92
CA SER A 30 -111.99 -76.74 -64.37
C SER A 30 -113.10 -76.18 -65.27
N ASP A 31 -114.24 -75.78 -64.69
CA ASP A 31 -115.48 -75.39 -65.41
C ASP A 31 -115.85 -73.91 -65.19
N VAL A 32 -114.85 -73.08 -64.86
CA VAL A 32 -115.05 -71.62 -64.80
C VAL A 32 -114.82 -71.08 -66.20
N ASP A 33 -115.84 -71.19 -67.05
CA ASP A 33 -115.90 -70.45 -68.30
C ASP A 33 -116.33 -69.01 -67.97
N ALA A 34 -115.36 -68.09 -67.93
CA ALA A 34 -115.61 -66.68 -67.64
C ALA A 34 -116.15 -66.01 -68.93
N PRO A 35 -117.42 -65.58 -68.98
CA PRO A 35 -118.10 -65.24 -70.24
C PRO A 35 -117.69 -63.88 -70.85
N ASP A 36 -116.64 -63.23 -70.33
CA ASP A 36 -116.15 -61.95 -70.85
C ASP A 36 -114.61 -61.94 -70.95
N PRO A 37 -114.04 -62.08 -72.16
CA PRO A 37 -112.59 -62.07 -72.36
C PRO A 37 -111.93 -60.69 -72.16
N ALA A 38 -112.67 -59.62 -71.84
CA ALA A 38 -112.08 -58.29 -71.63
C ALA A 38 -111.46 -58.08 -70.23
N ASN A 39 -111.73 -58.95 -69.25
CA ASN A 39 -111.31 -58.76 -67.85
C ASN A 39 -110.58 -59.99 -67.25
N TYR A 40 -109.59 -60.55 -67.95
CA TYR A 40 -108.70 -61.56 -67.40
C TYR A 40 -107.78 -60.95 -66.33
N HIS A 41 -108.20 -60.94 -65.06
CA HIS A 41 -107.26 -60.78 -63.97
C HIS A 41 -106.54 -62.13 -63.77
N VAL A 42 -105.38 -62.31 -64.39
CA VAL A 42 -104.45 -63.38 -64.01
C VAL A 42 -104.22 -63.26 -62.50
N MET A 43 -104.48 -64.28 -61.70
CA MET A 43 -104.17 -64.24 -60.27
C MET A 43 -102.78 -64.84 -60.05
N VAL A 44 -101.94 -64.15 -59.29
CA VAL A 44 -100.60 -64.64 -58.92
C VAL A 44 -100.63 -64.98 -57.44
N ARG A 45 -100.03 -66.12 -57.07
CA ARG A 45 -99.92 -66.55 -55.67
C ARG A 45 -98.71 -65.84 -55.03
N ILE A 46 -98.95 -65.04 -54.00
CA ILE A 46 -97.89 -64.46 -53.17
C ILE A 46 -98.06 -64.99 -51.75
N GLY A 47 -97.14 -65.84 -51.31
CA GLY A 47 -97.29 -66.59 -50.06
C GLY A 47 -98.56 -67.44 -50.06
N ASP A 48 -99.39 -67.29 -49.02
CA ASP A 48 -100.63 -68.08 -48.85
C ASP A 48 -101.89 -67.43 -49.45
N LYS A 49 -101.76 -66.31 -50.17
CA LYS A 49 -102.91 -65.58 -50.73
C LYS A 49 -102.82 -65.43 -52.24
N TRP A 50 -103.97 -65.50 -52.89
CA TRP A 50 -104.12 -65.18 -54.31
C TRP A 50 -104.43 -63.70 -54.47
N VAL A 51 -103.66 -63.00 -55.28
CA VAL A 51 -103.88 -61.58 -55.60
C VAL A 51 -103.96 -61.39 -57.11
N SER A 52 -104.67 -60.36 -57.58
CA SER A 52 -104.76 -60.09 -59.02
C SER A 52 -103.42 -59.54 -59.54
N ALA A 53 -102.98 -60.01 -60.71
CA ALA A 53 -101.75 -59.58 -61.39
C ALA A 53 -101.79 -58.10 -61.77
N ALA A 54 -102.99 -57.55 -62.02
CA ALA A 54 -103.18 -56.11 -62.19
C ALA A 54 -102.82 -55.30 -60.93
N LEU A 55 -103.02 -55.87 -59.73
CA LEU A 55 -102.59 -55.26 -58.46
C LEU A 55 -101.08 -55.44 -58.21
N LEU A 56 -100.48 -56.48 -58.79
CA LEU A 56 -99.05 -56.80 -58.71
C LEU A 56 -98.20 -55.78 -59.48
N LEU A 57 -98.64 -55.38 -60.68
CA LEU A 57 -97.90 -54.42 -61.49
C LEU A 57 -97.84 -53.04 -60.81
N GLY A 58 -98.94 -52.59 -60.18
CA GLY A 58 -99.00 -51.30 -59.48
C GLY A 58 -98.24 -51.24 -58.14
N HIS A 59 -98.10 -52.36 -57.42
CA HIS A 59 -97.30 -52.41 -56.19
C HIS A 59 -95.80 -52.62 -56.46
N ILE A 60 -95.44 -53.32 -57.55
CA ILE A 60 -94.04 -53.47 -57.96
C ILE A 60 -93.55 -52.19 -58.66
N SER A 61 -94.36 -51.57 -59.54
CA SER A 61 -93.96 -50.39 -60.31
C SER A 61 -93.79 -49.10 -59.50
N GLY A 62 -94.39 -49.01 -58.31
CA GLY A 62 -94.30 -47.81 -57.45
C GLY A 62 -93.40 -47.99 -56.22
N TRP A 63 -92.90 -49.21 -55.98
CA TRP A 63 -91.99 -49.47 -54.85
C TRP A 63 -90.61 -48.88 -55.13
N GLU A 64 -90.11 -49.01 -56.35
CA GLU A 64 -88.88 -48.35 -56.82
C GLU A 64 -89.02 -46.83 -56.66
N ASP A 65 -90.10 -46.24 -57.19
CA ASP A 65 -90.39 -44.81 -57.03
C ASP A 65 -90.45 -44.35 -55.56
N THR A 66 -91.06 -45.15 -54.68
CA THR A 66 -91.18 -44.82 -53.25
C THR A 66 -89.84 -44.94 -52.51
N VAL A 67 -89.03 -45.94 -52.87
CA VAL A 67 -87.70 -46.16 -52.30
C VAL A 67 -86.75 -45.07 -52.79
N ASP A 68 -86.76 -44.77 -54.08
CA ASP A 68 -85.95 -43.72 -54.69
C ASP A 68 -86.31 -42.35 -54.13
N ALA A 69 -87.60 -42.02 -54.03
CA ALA A 69 -88.03 -40.75 -53.42
C ALA A 69 -87.58 -40.61 -51.95
N LYS A 70 -87.56 -41.71 -51.19
CA LYS A 70 -87.04 -41.71 -49.81
C LYS A 70 -85.51 -41.57 -49.79
N ILE A 71 -84.81 -42.25 -50.69
CA ILE A 71 -83.34 -42.17 -50.82
C ILE A 71 -82.94 -40.76 -51.22
N ASP A 72 -83.54 -40.20 -52.27
CA ASP A 72 -83.31 -38.84 -52.75
C ASP A 72 -83.63 -37.80 -51.69
N GLY A 73 -84.75 -37.96 -50.98
CA GLY A 73 -85.09 -37.08 -49.85
C GLY A 73 -84.05 -37.10 -48.74
N LYS A 74 -83.47 -38.28 -48.43
CA LYS A 74 -82.38 -38.41 -47.46
C LYS A 74 -81.07 -37.84 -47.97
N ILE A 75 -80.73 -38.05 -49.25
CA ILE A 75 -79.55 -37.48 -49.90
C ILE A 75 -79.65 -35.95 -49.92
N ALA A 76 -80.80 -35.40 -50.30
CA ALA A 76 -81.03 -33.95 -50.31
C ALA A 76 -80.93 -33.35 -48.91
N ALA A 77 -81.44 -34.02 -47.88
CA ALA A 77 -81.30 -33.58 -46.49
C ALA A 77 -79.82 -33.58 -46.03
N LEU A 78 -79.06 -34.63 -46.39
CA LEU A 78 -77.63 -34.71 -46.08
C LEU A 78 -76.83 -33.63 -46.84
N ALA A 79 -77.10 -33.48 -48.14
CA ALA A 79 -76.45 -32.49 -48.99
C ALA A 79 -76.80 -31.05 -48.58
N GLY A 80 -78.04 -30.79 -48.14
CA GLY A 80 -78.47 -29.47 -47.65
C GLY A 80 -77.83 -29.09 -46.32
N GLY A 81 -77.53 -30.06 -45.45
CA GLY A 81 -76.83 -29.82 -44.17
C GLY A 81 -75.30 -29.76 -44.29
N ALA A 82 -74.74 -30.31 -45.36
CA ALA A 82 -73.29 -30.38 -45.58
C ALA A 82 -72.60 -29.01 -45.69
N PRO A 83 -73.12 -27.99 -46.40
CA PRO A 83 -72.50 -26.66 -46.49
C PRO A 83 -72.30 -26.01 -45.12
N ALA A 84 -73.33 -25.98 -44.27
CA ALA A 84 -73.22 -25.39 -42.93
C ALA A 84 -72.25 -26.17 -42.02
N THR A 85 -72.21 -27.49 -42.16
CA THR A 85 -71.28 -28.35 -41.40
C THR A 85 -69.84 -28.15 -41.86
N LEU A 86 -69.63 -28.07 -43.18
CA LEU A 86 -68.33 -27.82 -43.79
C LEU A 86 -67.82 -26.41 -43.45
N ASP A 87 -68.73 -25.43 -43.44
CA ASP A 87 -68.45 -24.07 -43.00
C ASP A 87 -67.98 -24.05 -41.54
N THR A 88 -68.68 -24.76 -40.65
CA THR A 88 -68.26 -24.92 -39.25
C THR A 88 -66.87 -25.57 -39.13
N PHE A 89 -66.57 -26.60 -39.94
CA PHE A 89 -65.25 -27.23 -39.94
C PHE A 89 -64.16 -26.29 -40.48
N ALA A 90 -64.47 -25.49 -41.51
CA ALA A 90 -63.56 -24.48 -42.04
C ALA A 90 -63.27 -23.38 -41.00
N GLU A 91 -64.30 -22.91 -40.27
CA GLU A 91 -64.13 -21.93 -39.19
C GLU A 91 -63.26 -22.47 -38.06
N ILE A 92 -63.43 -23.75 -37.67
CA ILE A 92 -62.61 -24.39 -36.64
C ILE A 92 -61.16 -24.58 -37.13
N ALA A 93 -60.96 -25.02 -38.36
CA ALA A 93 -59.62 -25.18 -38.95
C ALA A 93 -58.88 -23.84 -39.00
N ALA A 94 -59.55 -22.78 -39.44
CA ALA A 94 -59.02 -21.43 -39.45
C ALA A 94 -58.73 -20.90 -38.03
N ALA A 95 -59.61 -21.16 -37.07
CA ALA A 95 -59.41 -20.76 -35.67
C ALA A 95 -58.21 -21.47 -35.01
N LEU A 96 -57.87 -22.68 -35.46
CA LEU A 96 -56.68 -23.42 -35.05
C LEU A 96 -55.44 -23.11 -35.91
N GLY A 97 -55.56 -22.19 -36.88
CA GLY A 97 -54.46 -21.72 -37.71
C GLY A 97 -54.05 -22.68 -38.83
N GLU A 98 -54.96 -23.54 -39.31
CA GLU A 98 -54.69 -24.52 -40.37
C GLU A 98 -53.52 -25.47 -40.05
N ASP A 99 -53.29 -25.76 -38.76
CA ASP A 99 -52.15 -26.55 -38.30
C ASP A 99 -52.46 -28.05 -38.27
N LEU A 100 -51.95 -28.78 -39.27
CA LEU A 100 -52.07 -30.24 -39.38
C LEU A 100 -51.47 -30.99 -38.17
N ASN A 101 -50.51 -30.38 -37.47
CA ASN A 101 -49.81 -30.96 -36.34
C ASN A 101 -50.10 -30.22 -35.03
N PHE A 102 -51.28 -29.59 -34.89
CA PHE A 102 -51.65 -28.73 -33.77
C PHE A 102 -51.25 -29.29 -32.39
N ALA A 103 -51.51 -30.57 -32.13
CA ALA A 103 -51.13 -31.21 -30.86
C ALA A 103 -49.62 -31.18 -30.61
N THR A 104 -48.81 -31.46 -31.63
CA THR A 104 -47.34 -31.39 -31.58
C THR A 104 -46.86 -29.96 -31.42
N THR A 105 -47.46 -29.02 -32.16
CA THR A 105 -47.12 -27.59 -32.09
C THR A 105 -47.36 -27.03 -30.69
N ILE A 106 -48.55 -27.25 -30.12
CA ILE A 106 -48.88 -26.80 -28.77
C ILE A 106 -48.00 -27.49 -27.73
N SER A 107 -47.77 -28.81 -27.85
CA SER A 107 -46.90 -29.54 -26.92
C SER A 107 -45.47 -29.01 -26.94
N THR A 108 -44.95 -28.68 -28.13
CA THR A 108 -43.62 -28.08 -28.30
C THR A 108 -43.56 -26.67 -27.71
N ALA A 109 -44.56 -25.82 -27.98
CA ALA A 109 -44.65 -24.48 -27.44
C ALA A 109 -44.71 -24.46 -25.91
N LEU A 110 -45.45 -25.41 -25.32
CA LEU A 110 -45.49 -25.62 -23.88
C LEU A 110 -44.15 -26.14 -23.33
N GLY A 111 -43.50 -27.08 -24.03
CA GLY A 111 -42.18 -27.60 -23.66
C GLY A 111 -41.06 -26.54 -23.64
N ASN A 112 -41.22 -25.48 -24.44
CA ASN A 112 -40.33 -24.32 -24.47
C ASN A 112 -40.54 -23.34 -23.30
N ARG A 113 -41.65 -23.44 -22.55
CA ARG A 113 -41.87 -22.56 -21.39
C ARG A 113 -40.96 -22.95 -20.23
N LEU A 114 -40.40 -21.93 -19.59
CA LEU A 114 -39.62 -22.11 -18.37
C LEU A 114 -40.55 -22.53 -17.23
N ARG A 115 -40.21 -23.61 -16.52
CA ARG A 115 -40.93 -24.08 -15.32
C ARG A 115 -40.26 -23.49 -14.07
N PHE A 116 -41.02 -23.30 -13.00
CA PHE A 116 -40.52 -22.75 -11.74
C PHE A 116 -40.34 -23.82 -10.64
N ASP A 117 -40.97 -24.98 -10.82
CA ASP A 117 -41.12 -26.03 -9.81
C ASP A 117 -39.96 -27.02 -9.78
N ASP A 118 -39.10 -27.02 -10.80
CA ASP A 118 -37.99 -27.97 -10.93
C ASP A 118 -36.96 -27.48 -11.97
N VAL A 119 -35.80 -28.13 -11.98
CA VAL A 119 -34.70 -27.80 -12.89
C VAL A 119 -35.02 -28.27 -14.32
N GLN A 120 -34.86 -27.37 -15.29
CA GLN A 120 -34.91 -27.70 -16.72
C GLN A 120 -33.52 -27.69 -17.34
N THR A 121 -33.12 -28.82 -17.93
CA THR A 121 -31.91 -28.89 -18.75
C THR A 121 -32.17 -28.19 -20.09
N ARG A 122 -31.46 -27.09 -20.33
CA ARG A 122 -31.53 -26.27 -21.55
C ARG A 122 -30.13 -25.92 -22.04
N THR A 123 -29.99 -25.65 -23.33
CA THR A 123 -28.75 -25.13 -23.91
C THR A 123 -28.40 -23.74 -23.37
N ALA A 124 -27.15 -23.30 -23.54
CA ALA A 124 -26.72 -21.97 -23.09
C ALA A 124 -27.47 -20.82 -23.79
N ALA A 125 -27.80 -20.99 -25.09
CA ALA A 125 -28.56 -20.00 -25.86
C ALA A 125 -30.01 -19.89 -25.35
N GLU A 126 -30.68 -21.01 -25.12
CA GLU A 126 -32.05 -21.04 -24.57
C GLU A 126 -32.13 -20.41 -23.18
N ARG A 127 -31.14 -20.69 -22.31
CA ARG A 127 -31.09 -20.07 -20.97
C ARG A 127 -30.96 -18.55 -21.06
N THR A 128 -30.09 -18.06 -21.95
CA THR A 128 -29.92 -16.61 -22.18
C THR A 128 -31.22 -15.95 -22.68
N GLN A 129 -31.91 -16.59 -23.64
CA GLN A 129 -33.16 -16.07 -24.17
C GLN A 129 -34.27 -16.07 -23.10
N ALA A 130 -34.40 -17.15 -22.33
CA ALA A 130 -35.37 -17.25 -21.24
C ALA A 130 -35.14 -16.17 -20.17
N GLN A 131 -33.89 -15.95 -19.75
CA GLN A 131 -33.53 -14.89 -18.81
C GLN A 131 -33.83 -13.50 -19.35
N THR A 132 -33.58 -13.27 -20.65
CA THR A 132 -33.90 -12.00 -21.31
C THR A 132 -35.41 -11.75 -21.32
N ASN A 133 -36.23 -12.77 -21.64
CA ASN A 133 -37.68 -12.66 -21.65
C ASN A 133 -38.27 -12.39 -20.25
N LEU A 134 -37.59 -12.84 -19.18
CA LEU A 134 -37.93 -12.54 -17.79
C LEU A 134 -37.48 -11.14 -17.33
N GLY A 135 -36.93 -10.31 -18.24
CA GLY A 135 -36.46 -8.96 -17.93
C GLY A 135 -35.04 -8.89 -17.36
N GLY A 136 -34.27 -9.98 -17.42
CA GLY A 136 -32.87 -9.99 -16.99
C GLY A 136 -32.01 -9.09 -17.89
N THR A 137 -31.33 -8.10 -17.32
CA THR A 137 -30.36 -7.24 -18.02
C THR A 137 -29.10 -8.02 -18.39
N GLU A 138 -28.27 -7.49 -19.27
CA GLU A 138 -26.97 -8.09 -19.61
C GLU A 138 -26.09 -8.30 -18.38
N VAL A 139 -26.05 -7.29 -17.51
CA VAL A 139 -25.37 -7.36 -16.20
C VAL A 139 -25.98 -8.46 -15.32
N GLY A 140 -27.30 -8.50 -15.17
CA GLY A 140 -27.97 -9.51 -14.35
C GLY A 140 -27.68 -10.94 -14.83
N ARG A 141 -27.70 -11.18 -16.14
CA ARG A 141 -27.36 -12.48 -16.74
C ARG A 141 -25.90 -12.85 -16.47
N ALA A 142 -24.97 -11.90 -16.60
CA ALA A 142 -23.55 -12.12 -16.32
C ALA A 142 -23.30 -12.46 -14.83
N VAL A 143 -24.04 -11.84 -13.91
CA VAL A 143 -23.96 -12.15 -12.47
C VAL A 143 -24.43 -13.57 -12.18
N PHE A 144 -25.58 -14.00 -12.72
CA PHE A 144 -26.08 -15.36 -12.48
C PHE A 144 -25.20 -16.45 -13.10
N GLY A 145 -24.44 -16.14 -14.15
CA GLY A 145 -23.47 -17.04 -14.78
C GLY A 145 -22.07 -17.01 -14.17
N SER A 146 -21.84 -16.19 -13.14
CA SER A 146 -20.49 -15.98 -12.58
C SER A 146 -19.99 -17.21 -11.83
N ALA A 147 -18.78 -17.68 -12.18
CA ALA A 147 -18.15 -18.84 -11.56
C ALA A 147 -17.79 -18.61 -10.08
N ASP A 148 -17.57 -17.36 -9.69
CA ASP A 148 -17.23 -16.97 -8.32
C ASP A 148 -17.63 -15.51 -8.02
N LYS A 149 -17.34 -15.07 -6.78
CA LYS A 149 -17.64 -13.70 -6.32
C LYS A 149 -16.85 -12.63 -7.08
N ALA A 150 -15.67 -12.93 -7.60
CA ALA A 150 -14.86 -11.97 -8.34
C ALA A 150 -15.43 -11.74 -9.75
N ALA A 151 -15.81 -12.81 -10.45
CA ALA A 151 -16.53 -12.74 -11.72
C ALA A 151 -17.85 -11.96 -11.57
N ALA A 152 -18.60 -12.19 -10.49
CA ALA A 152 -19.84 -11.44 -10.22
C ALA A 152 -19.60 -9.94 -10.01
N ARG A 153 -18.53 -9.56 -9.28
CA ARG A 153 -18.15 -8.15 -9.10
C ARG A 153 -17.74 -7.49 -10.41
N ASN A 154 -16.98 -8.19 -11.24
CA ASN A 154 -16.60 -7.68 -12.57
C ASN A 154 -17.84 -7.50 -13.45
N ALA A 155 -18.80 -8.43 -13.40
CA ALA A 155 -20.05 -8.36 -14.17
C ALA A 155 -20.91 -7.14 -13.84
N ILE A 156 -20.96 -6.73 -12.55
CA ILE A 156 -21.66 -5.49 -12.14
C ILE A 156 -20.82 -4.22 -12.31
N GLY A 157 -19.58 -4.33 -12.81
CA GLY A 157 -18.65 -3.20 -12.87
C GLY A 157 -18.24 -2.66 -11.50
N ALA A 158 -18.33 -3.48 -10.45
CA ALA A 158 -17.88 -3.07 -9.12
C ALA A 158 -16.36 -3.00 -9.07
N VAL A 159 -15.85 -1.93 -8.47
CA VAL A 159 -14.42 -1.71 -8.23
C VAL A 159 -13.83 -2.91 -7.45
N PRO A 160 -12.61 -3.38 -7.76
CA PRO A 160 -11.97 -4.51 -7.08
C PRO A 160 -11.96 -4.35 -5.55
N ALA A 161 -11.94 -5.48 -4.83
CA ALA A 161 -11.99 -5.53 -3.36
C ALA A 161 -10.83 -4.79 -2.66
N SER A 162 -9.77 -4.45 -3.40
CA SER A 162 -8.73 -3.50 -3.02
C SER A 162 -8.62 -2.45 -4.12
N HIS A 163 -8.71 -1.17 -3.75
CA HIS A 163 -8.50 -0.04 -4.65
C HIS A 163 -7.49 0.93 -4.01
N PRO A 164 -6.19 0.80 -4.32
CA PRO A 164 -5.20 1.76 -3.87
C PRO A 164 -5.24 3.01 -4.75
N HIS A 165 -5.26 4.18 -4.12
CA HIS A 165 -5.09 5.48 -4.79
C HIS A 165 -3.65 5.97 -4.56
N PRO A 166 -2.79 6.06 -5.60
CA PRO A 166 -1.54 6.79 -5.47
C PRO A 166 -1.83 8.27 -5.15
N ILE A 167 -0.94 8.95 -4.40
CA ILE A 167 -1.09 10.37 -4.01
C ILE A 167 -1.34 11.28 -5.23
N SER A 168 -0.81 10.91 -6.41
CA SER A 168 -1.01 11.62 -7.67
C SER A 168 -2.49 11.75 -8.08
N GLU A 169 -3.37 10.88 -7.59
CA GLU A 169 -4.80 10.90 -7.91
C GLU A 169 -5.59 11.87 -7.02
N VAL A 170 -5.01 12.34 -5.91
CA VAL A 170 -5.65 13.33 -5.03
C VAL A 170 -5.03 14.69 -5.33
N THR A 171 -5.67 15.44 -6.23
CA THR A 171 -5.25 16.79 -6.59
C THR A 171 -5.06 17.65 -5.33
N GLY A 172 -3.86 18.21 -5.17
CA GLY A 172 -3.51 19.06 -4.02
C GLY A 172 -2.98 18.32 -2.79
N LEU A 173 -3.08 16.99 -2.72
CA LEU A 173 -2.55 16.22 -1.56
C LEU A 173 -1.02 16.26 -1.50
N GLN A 174 -0.34 16.12 -2.63
CA GLN A 174 1.13 16.22 -2.69
C GLN A 174 1.60 17.57 -2.15
N GLY A 175 1.01 18.68 -2.63
CA GLY A 175 1.34 20.02 -2.13
C GLY A 175 0.99 20.23 -0.65
N ALA A 176 -0.13 19.68 -0.17
CA ALA A 176 -0.51 19.78 1.24
C ALA A 176 0.44 19.00 2.17
N LEU A 177 0.94 17.84 1.72
CA LEU A 177 1.93 17.05 2.44
C LEU A 177 3.31 17.72 2.37
N ASP A 178 3.70 18.24 1.21
CA ASP A 178 4.94 18.99 1.02
C ASP A 178 4.97 20.25 1.89
N GLY A 179 3.82 20.93 2.05
CA GLY A 179 3.69 22.08 2.96
C GLY A 179 3.73 21.72 4.45
N LYS A 180 3.47 20.46 4.81
CA LYS A 180 3.67 19.92 6.16
C LYS A 180 5.04 19.26 6.35
N SER A 181 5.80 19.10 5.26
CA SER A 181 7.10 18.44 5.27
C SER A 181 8.11 19.24 6.07
N ASN A 182 8.99 18.52 6.78
CA ASN A 182 10.08 19.12 7.54
C ASN A 182 11.21 19.67 6.64
N ASN A 183 11.14 19.49 5.32
CA ASN A 183 12.15 20.00 4.40
C ASN A 183 11.98 21.51 4.20
N GLY A 184 12.67 22.30 5.04
CA GLY A 184 12.82 23.74 4.84
C GLY A 184 12.23 24.64 5.93
N HIS A 185 11.71 24.09 7.04
CA HIS A 185 11.44 24.92 8.21
C HIS A 185 12.61 24.82 9.21
N GLY A 186 13.04 25.98 9.68
CA GLY A 186 13.94 26.14 10.82
C GLY A 186 13.24 26.98 11.87
N HIS A 187 13.70 26.90 13.10
CA HIS A 187 13.24 27.77 14.16
C HIS A 187 14.29 28.86 14.41
N VAL A 188 13.91 30.13 14.33
CA VAL A 188 14.74 31.18 14.93
C VAL A 188 14.62 31.06 16.45
N ILE A 189 15.68 31.42 17.19
CA ILE A 189 15.72 31.28 18.65
C ILE A 189 14.51 31.93 19.37
N GLY A 190 13.95 33.00 18.78
CA GLY A 190 12.77 33.70 19.30
C GLY A 190 11.46 32.92 19.18
N GLU A 191 11.40 31.90 18.32
CA GLU A 191 10.22 31.02 18.17
C GLU A 191 10.19 29.92 19.25
N ILE A 192 11.32 29.67 19.92
CA ILE A 192 11.44 28.70 21.01
C ILE A 192 11.34 29.45 22.33
N SER A 193 10.10 29.60 22.81
CA SER A 193 9.80 30.27 24.08
C SER A 193 10.69 29.73 25.21
N GLY A 194 11.43 30.64 25.87
CA GLY A 194 12.33 30.30 26.98
C GLY A 194 13.75 29.87 26.61
N LEU A 195 14.07 29.59 25.34
CA LEU A 195 15.42 29.16 24.93
C LEU A 195 16.46 30.28 25.13
N GLN A 196 16.11 31.53 24.78
CA GLN A 196 16.99 32.67 25.00
C GLN A 196 17.33 32.87 26.49
N ALA A 197 16.33 32.70 27.36
CA ALA A 197 16.53 32.81 28.81
C ALA A 197 17.39 31.66 29.35
N ALA A 198 17.17 30.43 28.89
CA ALA A 198 17.97 29.27 29.28
C ALA A 198 19.44 29.39 28.85
N LEU A 199 19.70 29.90 27.63
CA LEU A 199 21.07 30.15 27.16
C LEU A 199 21.75 31.29 27.92
N ASN A 200 21.04 32.39 28.16
CA ASN A 200 21.55 33.50 28.97
C ASN A 200 21.85 33.02 30.41
N GLY A 201 21.06 32.10 30.96
CA GLY A 201 21.29 31.51 32.29
C GLY A 201 22.50 30.56 32.36
N LYS A 202 22.88 29.91 31.26
CA LYS A 202 24.14 29.13 31.20
C LYS A 202 25.38 30.02 31.16
N LEU A 203 25.25 31.26 30.69
CA LEU A 203 26.30 32.27 30.72
C LEU A 203 26.36 32.90 32.12
N SER A 204 26.88 32.16 33.10
CA SER A 204 27.07 32.63 34.47
C SER A 204 28.14 33.73 34.53
N THR A 205 27.75 34.99 34.31
CA THR A 205 28.62 36.18 34.37
C THR A 205 28.83 36.73 35.79
N ALA A 206 28.23 36.13 36.82
CA ALA A 206 28.39 36.58 38.20
C ALA A 206 29.48 35.77 38.92
N GLY A 207 30.58 36.43 39.28
CA GLY A 207 31.51 35.94 40.31
C GLY A 207 32.83 35.30 39.85
N PHE A 208 33.18 35.37 38.57
CA PHE A 208 34.50 34.94 38.09
C PHE A 208 35.32 36.14 37.60
N ASP A 209 36.64 36.14 37.84
CA ASP A 209 37.58 37.01 37.12
C ASP A 209 37.75 36.42 35.70
N TRP A 210 36.86 36.81 34.78
CA TRP A 210 36.86 36.29 33.42
C TRP A 210 37.74 37.16 32.52
N ILE A 211 38.56 36.50 31.69
CA ILE A 211 39.28 37.16 30.60
C ILE A 211 38.33 37.23 29.40
N SER A 212 37.93 38.44 28.99
CA SER A 212 37.03 38.64 27.86
C SER A 212 37.64 38.27 26.51
N THR A 213 38.97 38.33 26.42
CA THR A 213 39.71 38.08 25.18
C THR A 213 41.11 37.62 25.53
N VAL A 214 41.45 36.39 25.16
CA VAL A 214 42.84 35.93 25.03
C VAL A 214 43.16 35.93 23.55
N GLY A 215 44.24 36.57 23.16
CA GLY A 215 44.66 36.65 21.77
C GLY A 215 46.16 36.48 21.61
N ILE A 216 46.56 36.28 20.37
CA ILE A 216 47.96 36.25 19.95
C ILE A 216 48.17 37.48 19.06
N ALA A 217 49.08 38.37 19.45
CA ALA A 217 49.27 39.62 18.72
C ALA A 217 49.89 39.33 17.34
N SER A 218 49.21 39.76 16.28
CA SER A 218 49.64 39.57 14.89
C SER A 218 49.97 38.11 14.54
N ASP A 219 49.26 37.14 15.15
CA ASP A 219 49.49 35.70 14.99
C ASP A 219 50.90 35.22 15.39
N ASN A 220 51.61 35.98 16.23
CA ASN A 220 52.91 35.60 16.76
C ASN A 220 52.77 34.81 18.08
N PRO A 221 53.02 33.48 18.11
CA PRO A 221 52.81 32.65 19.29
C PRO A 221 53.61 33.08 20.53
N ASN A 222 54.63 33.93 20.38
CA ASN A 222 55.42 34.47 21.47
C ASN A 222 54.86 35.79 22.06
N ALA A 223 53.74 36.28 21.55
CA ALA A 223 53.07 37.50 22.02
C ALA A 223 51.62 37.25 22.45
N PRO A 224 51.39 36.37 23.44
CA PRO A 224 50.06 36.20 24.01
C PRO A 224 49.64 37.47 24.78
N TYR A 225 48.39 37.88 24.62
CA TYR A 225 47.85 39.06 25.26
C TYR A 225 46.44 38.84 25.81
N VAL A 226 46.07 39.70 26.75
CA VAL A 226 44.69 39.92 27.18
C VAL A 226 44.30 41.36 26.89
N ARG A 227 43.00 41.64 26.71
CA ARG A 227 42.50 43.02 26.55
C ARG A 227 41.78 43.46 27.81
N ARG A 228 42.06 44.69 28.25
CA ARG A 228 41.31 45.30 29.36
C ARG A 228 39.91 45.65 28.90
N THR A 229 38.88 45.12 29.56
CA THR A 229 37.49 45.27 29.13
C THR A 229 37.01 46.73 29.13
N SER A 230 37.51 47.58 30.04
CA SER A 230 37.08 48.98 30.16
C SER A 230 37.64 49.90 29.08
N THR A 231 38.76 49.56 28.45
CA THR A 231 39.46 50.46 27.51
C THR A 231 39.85 49.81 26.18
N GLY A 232 39.71 48.49 26.06
CA GLY A 232 40.16 47.72 24.90
C GLY A 232 41.69 47.62 24.75
N GLU A 233 42.44 48.18 25.70
CA GLU A 233 43.90 48.21 25.66
C GLU A 233 44.49 46.80 25.77
N LEU A 234 45.51 46.53 24.97
CA LEU A 234 46.20 45.25 24.92
C LEU A 234 47.26 45.19 26.03
N VAL A 235 47.17 44.17 26.87
CA VAL A 235 48.14 43.86 27.93
C VAL A 235 48.84 42.54 27.59
N MET A 236 50.14 42.59 27.30
CA MET A 236 50.94 41.40 26.98
C MET A 236 51.09 40.52 28.22
N LEU A 237 50.80 39.22 28.09
CA LEU A 237 50.94 38.24 29.17
C LEU A 237 52.40 37.87 29.44
N GLN A 238 53.23 37.96 28.41
CA GLN A 238 54.68 37.85 28.52
C GLN A 238 55.30 39.06 27.82
N THR A 239 56.17 39.80 28.51
CA THR A 239 56.97 40.84 27.86
C THR A 239 57.93 40.16 26.90
N ASN A 240 57.77 40.41 25.60
CA ASN A 240 58.77 40.03 24.60
C ASN A 240 60.10 40.69 25.02
N LEU A 241 61.08 39.89 25.43
CA LEU A 241 62.37 40.41 25.92
C LEU A 241 63.13 41.16 24.80
N GLY A 242 62.76 40.96 23.52
CA GLY A 242 63.30 41.72 22.39
C GLY A 242 64.73 41.36 21.99
N TYR A 243 65.34 40.40 22.69
CA TYR A 243 66.66 39.83 22.37
C TYR A 243 66.64 38.33 22.63
N THR A 244 67.49 37.57 21.92
CA THR A 244 67.76 36.16 22.25
C THR A 244 68.52 36.13 23.58
N PRO A 245 67.95 35.57 24.66
CA PRO A 245 68.67 35.46 25.92
C PRO A 245 69.95 34.64 25.69
N VAL A 246 71.08 35.10 26.23
CA VAL A 246 72.34 34.35 26.16
C VAL A 246 72.17 33.06 26.95
N THR A 247 72.07 31.93 26.26
CA THR A 247 72.12 30.60 26.87
C THR A 247 73.58 30.15 26.93
N THR A 248 74.09 29.83 28.11
CA THR A 248 75.46 29.29 28.25
C THR A 248 75.55 27.88 27.67
N TYR A 249 76.62 27.58 26.93
CA TYR A 249 76.90 26.23 26.39
C TYR A 249 77.15 25.24 27.55
N GLY A 250 76.11 24.51 27.97
CA GLY A 250 76.21 23.47 29.01
C GLY A 250 74.86 23.09 29.61
N ALA A 251 74.81 21.96 30.34
CA ALA A 251 73.59 21.47 31.00
C ALA A 251 73.16 22.33 32.21
N ASN A 252 74.07 23.15 32.74
CA ASN A 252 73.84 23.98 33.92
C ASN A 252 73.14 25.30 33.56
N ARG A 253 72.14 25.70 34.35
CA ARG A 253 71.44 26.98 34.21
C ARG A 253 72.11 28.04 35.09
N ALA A 254 72.56 29.13 34.48
CA ALA A 254 73.01 30.31 35.20
C ALA A 254 71.82 31.24 35.50
N TYR A 255 71.62 31.57 36.77
CA TYR A 255 70.61 32.50 37.24
C TYR A 255 71.29 33.79 37.71
N PHE A 256 70.80 34.92 37.21
CA PHE A 256 71.13 36.26 37.69
C PHE A 256 69.85 36.85 38.29
N GLY A 257 69.90 37.32 39.53
CA GLY A 257 68.70 37.82 40.19
C GLY A 257 68.98 38.69 41.40
N TRP A 258 67.94 39.32 41.93
CA TRP A 258 67.97 40.05 43.20
C TRP A 258 67.61 39.11 44.34
N ASN A 259 68.45 39.01 45.38
CA ASN A 259 68.19 38.13 46.53
C ASN A 259 67.42 38.81 47.68
N GLY A 260 66.92 40.02 47.46
CA GLY A 260 66.31 40.87 48.50
C GLY A 260 67.21 42.01 48.97
N ALA A 261 68.54 41.91 48.78
CA ALA A 261 69.49 42.94 49.19
C ALA A 261 70.60 43.25 48.16
N LYS A 262 70.95 42.29 47.31
CA LYS A 262 72.05 42.40 46.33
C LYS A 262 71.70 41.66 45.04
N VAL A 263 72.36 42.02 43.95
CA VAL A 263 72.38 41.17 42.74
C VAL A 263 73.31 39.99 42.99
N VAL A 264 72.87 38.80 42.61
CA VAL A 264 73.58 37.53 42.86
C VAL A 264 73.64 36.67 41.61
N ALA A 265 74.61 35.75 41.59
CA ALA A 265 74.70 34.68 40.62
C ALA A 265 74.51 33.31 41.29
N GLN A 266 73.82 32.40 40.61
CA GLN A 266 73.68 31.00 41.00
C GLN A 266 73.80 30.12 39.76
N ILE A 267 74.49 28.98 39.86
CA ILE A 267 74.56 27.97 38.81
C ILE A 267 73.84 26.73 39.32
N ASP A 268 72.72 26.37 38.68
CA ASP A 268 71.76 25.37 39.15
C ASP A 268 71.33 25.62 40.60
N SER A 269 71.82 24.82 41.55
CA SER A 269 71.58 24.95 42.99
C SER A 269 72.76 25.57 43.76
N THR A 270 73.87 25.87 43.08
CA THR A 270 75.10 26.36 43.71
C THR A 270 75.18 27.88 43.66
N TYR A 271 75.15 28.51 44.84
CA TYR A 271 75.26 29.95 44.97
C TYR A 271 76.70 30.44 44.70
N MET A 272 76.86 31.38 43.76
CA MET A 272 78.15 31.92 43.32
C MET A 272 78.49 33.28 43.97
N GLY A 273 77.68 33.72 44.93
CA GLY A 273 77.87 35.00 45.60
C GLY A 273 77.10 36.17 44.99
N ALA A 274 77.21 37.33 45.64
CA ALA A 274 76.71 38.59 45.11
C ALA A 274 77.62 39.07 43.97
N ILE A 275 77.02 39.66 42.94
CA ILE A 275 77.74 40.39 41.89
C ILE A 275 77.82 41.85 42.34
N ALA A 276 79.04 42.37 42.42
CA ALA A 276 79.26 43.78 42.70
C ALA A 276 79.31 44.60 41.42
N PHE A 277 78.58 45.71 41.42
CA PHE A 277 78.64 46.73 40.38
C PHE A 277 79.70 47.78 40.71
N GLU A 278 80.24 48.45 39.70
CA GLU A 278 81.33 49.43 39.84
C GLU A 278 80.98 50.54 40.83
N ASP A 279 79.77 51.08 40.79
CA ASP A 279 79.32 52.13 41.72
C ASP A 279 79.28 51.65 43.17
N TRP A 280 78.81 50.42 43.41
CA TRP A 280 78.79 49.84 44.76
C TRP A 280 80.21 49.55 45.25
N VAL A 281 81.09 49.06 44.38
CA VAL A 281 82.51 48.85 44.70
C VAL A 281 83.17 50.18 45.07
N ASN A 282 83.01 51.21 44.25
CA ASN A 282 83.61 52.52 44.46
C ASN A 282 83.07 53.21 45.72
N ALA A 283 81.78 53.02 46.05
CA ALA A 283 81.16 53.62 47.24
C ALA A 283 81.53 52.91 48.55
N ASN A 284 81.78 51.60 48.53
CA ASN A 284 82.02 50.82 49.75
C ASN A 284 83.50 50.47 49.98
N PHE A 285 84.31 50.50 48.93
CA PHE A 285 85.75 50.25 49.00
C PHE A 285 86.48 51.52 48.60
N ALA A 286 87.10 52.16 49.59
CA ALA A 286 87.96 53.30 49.36
C ALA A 286 89.03 52.95 48.32
N THR A 287 89.20 53.79 47.31
CA THR A 287 90.35 53.73 46.40
C THR A 287 91.61 53.74 47.26
N LEU A 288 92.29 52.59 47.40
CA LEU A 288 93.57 52.50 48.10
C LEU A 288 94.61 53.25 47.27
N THR A 289 94.78 54.55 47.52
CA THR A 289 95.81 55.40 46.87
C THR A 289 97.20 55.20 47.48
N ASN A 290 97.39 54.22 48.38
CA ASN A 290 98.68 53.96 48.99
C ASN A 290 99.41 52.81 48.28
N VAL A 291 100.07 53.15 47.17
CA VAL A 291 101.16 52.32 46.64
C VAL A 291 102.35 52.49 47.57
N ASN A 292 102.46 51.64 48.59
CA ASN A 292 103.73 51.46 49.30
C ASN A 292 104.44 50.24 48.70
N ASN A 293 105.40 50.55 47.83
CA ASN A 293 106.48 49.73 47.31
C ASN A 293 106.45 48.22 47.65
N GLY A 294 105.88 47.42 46.74
CA GLY A 294 106.23 45.99 46.59
C GLY A 294 105.25 44.95 47.12
N TRP A 295 104.39 45.23 48.10
CA TRP A 295 103.41 44.25 48.60
C TRP A 295 102.16 44.96 49.13
N VAL A 296 101.04 44.90 48.39
CA VAL A 296 99.75 45.39 48.90
C VAL A 296 99.18 44.33 49.85
N SER A 297 99.48 44.45 51.14
CA SER A 297 98.80 43.73 52.21
C SER A 297 97.50 44.47 52.54
N GLN A 298 96.37 43.95 52.07
CA GLN A 298 95.06 44.47 52.46
C GLN A 298 94.63 43.80 53.77
N GLN A 299 94.47 44.60 54.84
CA GLN A 299 93.78 44.20 56.06
C GLN A 299 92.33 43.84 55.71
N THR A 300 91.93 42.61 56.02
CA THR A 300 90.67 41.91 55.69
C THR A 300 90.59 41.41 54.23
N ALA A 301 90.81 40.10 54.07
CA ALA A 301 90.80 39.39 52.80
C ALA A 301 89.39 39.17 52.20
N ASP A 302 88.36 39.73 52.84
CA ASP A 302 86.93 39.52 52.57
C ASP A 302 86.28 40.64 51.74
N ALA A 303 87.06 41.60 51.25
CA ALA A 303 86.57 42.77 50.53
C ALA A 303 86.29 42.51 49.04
N VAL A 304 85.10 42.88 48.55
CA VAL A 304 84.80 42.92 47.12
C VAL A 304 85.56 44.08 46.45
N GLY A 305 85.90 43.97 45.18
CA GLY A 305 86.61 45.03 44.46
C GLY A 305 88.11 45.12 44.74
N SER A 306 88.64 44.28 45.63
CA SER A 306 90.08 44.11 45.85
C SER A 306 90.78 43.65 44.56
N TYR A 307 91.91 44.28 44.25
CA TYR A 307 92.80 43.88 43.17
C TYR A 307 93.89 42.96 43.73
N ARG A 308 94.04 41.79 43.13
CA ARG A 308 95.10 40.84 43.48
C ARG A 308 95.98 40.59 42.26
N TYR A 309 97.29 40.62 42.47
CA TYR A 309 98.29 40.45 41.42
C TYR A 309 98.88 39.04 41.50
N SER A 310 99.12 38.42 40.34
CA SER A 310 99.92 37.20 40.23
C SER A 310 101.06 37.41 39.23
N THR A 311 102.27 37.03 39.63
CA THR A 311 103.50 37.16 38.82
C THR A 311 103.96 35.85 38.18
N THR A 312 103.26 34.72 38.38
CA THR A 312 103.70 33.41 37.86
C THR A 312 102.52 32.54 37.43
N ALA A 313 102.61 31.94 36.24
CA ALA A 313 101.70 30.90 35.79
C ALA A 313 102.11 29.56 36.42
N GLY A 314 101.25 28.93 37.20
CA GLY A 314 101.52 27.63 37.83
C GLY A 314 100.23 26.95 38.31
N PRO A 315 100.25 25.61 38.53
CA PRO A 315 99.05 24.80 38.76
C PRO A 315 98.27 25.15 40.03
N SER A 316 98.83 25.96 40.92
CA SER A 316 98.12 26.59 42.03
C SER A 316 98.62 28.02 42.22
N ILE A 317 97.75 29.02 42.06
CA ILE A 317 98.08 30.39 42.48
C ILE A 317 97.88 30.47 43.99
N THR A 318 98.97 30.54 44.74
CA THR A 318 98.93 30.74 46.19
C THR A 318 98.81 32.23 46.48
N PHE A 319 97.62 32.67 46.89
CA PHE A 319 97.38 34.04 47.37
C PHE A 319 97.99 34.19 48.77
N GLY A 320 98.68 35.32 49.02
CA GLY A 320 99.32 35.62 50.32
C GLY A 320 98.34 35.50 51.49
N GLY A 321 98.85 34.98 52.61
CA GLY A 321 98.11 34.33 53.69
C GLY A 321 96.87 35.06 54.23
N GLY A 322 95.80 34.30 54.42
CA GLY A 322 94.61 34.77 55.14
C GLY A 322 93.41 33.83 55.13
N ILE A 323 93.19 33.02 54.09
CA ILE A 323 92.02 32.13 54.01
C ILE A 323 92.36 30.82 53.28
N ALA A 324 92.08 29.68 53.92
CA ALA A 324 92.20 28.37 53.30
C ALA A 324 91.02 28.13 52.33
N GLY A 325 91.30 27.95 51.04
CA GLY A 325 90.33 27.35 50.10
C GLY A 325 89.99 28.16 48.82
N SER A 326 90.51 29.37 48.63
CA SER A 326 90.31 30.12 47.38
C SER A 326 91.54 30.02 46.47
N SER A 327 91.72 28.92 45.75
CA SER A 327 92.68 28.85 44.64
C SER A 327 91.94 29.03 43.32
N LEU A 328 92.35 30.03 42.52
CA LEU A 328 92.01 30.06 41.10
C LEU A 328 92.93 29.05 40.41
N ASN A 329 92.55 27.77 40.44
CA ASN A 329 93.30 26.73 39.73
C ASN A 329 93.29 27.05 38.22
N GLY A 330 94.46 27.36 37.66
CA GLY A 330 94.65 27.55 36.21
C GLY A 330 94.41 28.97 35.65
N ALA A 331 94.31 30.02 36.48
CA ALA A 331 94.16 31.38 35.95
C ALA A 331 95.48 31.94 35.33
N PRO A 332 95.41 32.70 34.22
CA PRO A 332 96.59 33.36 33.62
C PRO A 332 97.26 34.42 34.51
N PRO A 333 98.57 34.72 34.31
CA PRO A 333 99.24 35.86 34.94
C PRO A 333 98.53 37.19 34.64
N GLY A 334 98.43 38.06 35.65
CA GLY A 334 97.80 39.38 35.50
C GLY A 334 97.21 39.95 36.79
N THR A 335 96.59 41.11 36.65
CA THR A 335 95.81 41.77 37.70
C THR A 335 94.37 41.25 37.64
N TRP A 336 93.86 40.75 38.75
CA TRP A 336 92.49 40.26 38.85
C TRP A 336 91.73 41.03 39.92
N ARG A 337 90.50 41.43 39.61
CA ARG A 337 89.59 42.08 40.55
C ARG A 337 88.53 41.08 40.99
N CYS A 338 88.29 40.97 42.28
CA CYS A 338 87.16 40.18 42.79
C CYS A 338 85.85 40.97 42.61
N MET A 339 84.88 40.38 41.92
CA MET A 339 83.56 40.97 41.66
C MET A 339 82.46 40.38 42.53
N SER A 340 82.84 39.59 43.55
CA SER A 340 81.89 38.95 44.46
C SER A 340 82.37 38.95 45.91
N HIS A 341 81.44 38.79 46.85
CA HIS A 341 81.75 38.68 48.28
C HIS A 341 81.71 37.21 48.71
N PRO A 342 82.86 36.54 48.91
CA PRO A 342 82.86 35.18 49.46
C PRO A 342 82.43 35.20 50.93
N SER A 343 81.82 34.11 51.42
CA SER A 343 81.45 33.96 52.83
C SER A 343 82.70 33.92 53.72
N ALA A 344 82.69 34.64 54.84
CA ALA A 344 83.84 34.76 55.76
C ALA A 344 84.34 33.43 56.38
N ASN A 345 83.63 32.30 56.17
CA ASN A 345 83.99 31.00 56.76
C ASN A 345 83.72 29.79 55.84
N GLY A 346 83.89 29.91 54.51
CA GLY A 346 83.74 28.74 53.64
C GLY A 346 84.30 28.91 52.23
N SER A 347 84.53 27.77 51.55
CA SER A 347 85.06 27.65 50.18
C SER A 347 84.03 28.08 49.10
N THR A 348 83.41 29.25 49.25
CA THR A 348 82.46 29.76 48.27
C THR A 348 83.20 30.22 47.02
N ALA A 349 82.79 29.71 45.85
CA ALA A 349 83.33 30.19 44.58
C ALA A 349 82.99 31.67 44.40
N GLY A 350 83.99 32.47 44.03
CA GLY A 350 83.82 33.89 43.74
C GLY A 350 84.03 34.20 42.25
N ILE A 351 83.38 35.26 41.78
CA ILE A 351 83.57 35.80 40.43
C ILE A 351 84.77 36.74 40.45
N PHE A 352 85.72 36.50 39.55
CA PHE A 352 86.88 37.35 39.33
C PHE A 352 86.91 37.81 37.88
N VAL A 353 87.29 39.07 37.67
CA VAL A 353 87.45 39.65 36.34
C VAL A 353 88.90 40.09 36.18
N ARG A 354 89.50 39.76 35.05
CA ARG A 354 90.84 40.24 34.69
C ARG A 354 90.77 41.74 34.44
N VAL A 355 91.63 42.48 35.10
CA VAL A 355 91.81 43.90 34.86
C VAL A 355 92.91 44.01 33.82
N ALA A 356 92.63 44.73 32.74
CA ALA A 356 93.54 44.91 31.61
C ALA A 356 94.93 45.41 32.07
#